data_AF-A0A950DFX4-F1
#
_entry.id   AF-A0A950DFX4-F1
#
_cell.length_a   1.000
_cell.length_b   1.000
_cell.length_c   1.000
_cell.angle_alpha   90.00
_cell.angle_beta   90.00
_cell.angle_gamma   90.00
#
_symmetry.space_group_name_H-M   'P 1'
#
loop_
_entity.id
_entity.type
_entity.pdbx_description
1 polymer ?
#
loop_
_entity_poly.entity_id
_entity_poly.type
_entity_poly.pdbx_seq_one_letter_code
_entity_poly.pdbx_strand_id
1 'polypeptide(L)'
;MWNPGVVALGRRLGVSALLAFLVGVPACTSTVPVVYALSPSPTPAFPNGSLSSPVSDWVMVGRFPNIDACENALPRVQNKVQRPVQCIPSDDPRLKILWFFPHKPMVGT
;
A
#
# COMPACT_ATOMS: atom_id res chain seq x y z
N MET A 1 58.45 -8.57 43.22
CA MET A 1 59.26 -7.45 42.70
C MET A 1 59.08 -7.47 41.19
N TRP A 2 58.29 -6.55 40.62
CA TRP A 2 58.77 -5.36 39.88
C TRP A 2 59.54 -5.79 38.60
N ASN A 3 59.23 -5.46 37.35
CA ASN A 3 58.31 -4.53 36.68
C ASN A 3 58.30 -4.94 35.17
N PRO A 4 57.21 -4.80 34.39
CA PRO A 4 57.20 -5.12 32.96
C PRO A 4 57.78 -3.96 32.14
N GLY A 5 58.96 -4.16 31.56
CA GLY A 5 59.59 -3.22 30.63
C GLY A 5 58.99 -3.34 29.24
N VAL A 6 58.01 -2.49 28.94
CA VAL A 6 57.45 -2.26 27.61
C VAL A 6 58.54 -1.65 26.74
N VAL A 7 59.13 -2.41 25.81
CA VAL A 7 59.92 -1.84 24.71
C VAL A 7 58.99 -1.64 23.52
N ALA A 8 58.36 -0.47 23.49
CA ALA A 8 57.72 0.06 22.30
C ALA A 8 58.81 0.42 21.29
N LEU A 9 59.01 -0.41 20.26
CA LEU A 9 59.77 -0.04 19.08
C LEU A 9 58.83 -0.03 17.88
N GLY A 10 58.35 1.16 17.58
CA GLY A 10 57.45 1.43 16.46
C GLY A 10 58.07 1.06 15.12
N ARG A 11 57.26 0.43 14.27
CA ARG A 11 57.35 0.52 12.82
C ARG A 11 56.13 -0.15 12.21
N ARG A 12 55.19 0.68 11.76
CA ARG A 12 54.64 0.70 10.40
C ARG A 12 53.37 1.52 10.43
N LEU A 13 53.38 2.58 9.64
CA LEU A 13 52.23 3.35 9.21
C LEU A 13 51.20 2.38 8.64
N GLY A 14 50.24 1.97 9.46
CA GLY A 14 49.04 1.25 9.06
C GLY A 14 47.86 2.19 9.17
N VAL A 15 47.83 3.25 8.36
CA VAL A 15 46.62 4.06 8.18
C VAL A 15 45.68 3.23 7.30
N SER A 16 44.98 2.29 7.92
CA SER A 16 43.77 1.68 7.35
C SER A 16 42.70 1.68 8.42
N ALA A 17 42.32 2.89 8.85
CA ALA A 17 41.00 3.10 9.42
C ALA A 17 40.00 3.07 8.25
N LEU A 18 39.62 1.85 7.83
CA LEU A 18 38.42 1.64 7.03
C LEU A 18 37.23 1.91 7.95
N LEU A 19 36.86 3.19 8.06
CA LEU A 19 35.52 3.59 8.50
C LEU A 19 34.54 2.98 7.50
N ALA A 20 33.96 1.84 7.85
CA ALA A 20 32.79 1.34 7.16
C ALA A 20 31.66 2.33 7.44
N PHE A 21 31.44 3.24 6.50
CA PHE A 21 30.28 4.12 6.47
C PHE A 21 29.03 3.24 6.58
N LEU A 22 28.34 3.36 7.71
CA LEU A 22 26.95 2.93 7.88
C LEU A 22 26.10 3.74 6.91
N VAL A 23 26.07 3.32 5.64
CA VAL A 23 25.02 3.73 4.72
C VAL A 23 23.79 2.96 5.18
N GLY A 24 23.07 3.55 6.13
CA GLY A 24 21.69 3.19 6.39
C GLY A 24 20.95 3.34 5.08
N VAL A 25 20.78 2.23 4.37
CA VAL A 25 19.83 2.15 3.28
C VAL A 25 18.51 2.50 3.95
N PRO A 26 17.83 3.62 3.63
CA PRO A 26 16.44 3.72 4.01
C PRO A 26 15.82 2.50 3.36
N ALA A 27 15.39 1.52 4.16
CA ALA A 27 14.64 0.39 3.67
C ALA A 27 13.56 1.00 2.81
N CYS A 28 13.64 0.75 1.49
CA CYS A 28 12.61 1.15 0.56
C CYS A 28 11.36 0.42 1.05
N THR A 29 10.58 1.06 1.93
CA THR A 29 9.22 0.69 2.21
C THR A 29 8.49 0.98 0.91
N SER A 30 8.60 0.04 -0.03
CA SER A 30 7.72 -0.05 -1.17
C SER A 30 6.35 -0.33 -0.57
N THR A 31 5.64 0.75 -0.23
CA THR A 31 4.28 0.68 0.26
C THR A 31 3.45 0.21 -0.91
N VAL A 32 3.29 -1.11 -1.03
CA VAL A 32 2.44 -1.71 -2.04
C VAL A 32 1.05 -1.09 -1.88
N PRO A 33 0.48 -0.50 -2.94
CA PRO A 33 -0.81 0.15 -2.83
C PRO A 33 -1.87 -0.89 -2.45
N VAL A 34 -2.67 -0.54 -1.46
CA VAL A 34 -3.87 -1.28 -1.09
C VAL A 34 -4.83 -1.24 -2.28
N VAL A 35 -5.62 -2.29 -2.50
CA VAL A 35 -6.61 -2.32 -3.57
C VAL A 35 -8.01 -2.26 -2.99
N TYR A 36 -8.87 -1.43 -3.58
CA TYR A 36 -10.27 -1.29 -3.20
C TYR A 36 -11.17 -2.00 -4.20
N ALA A 37 -12.13 -2.78 -3.69
CA ALA A 37 -13.23 -3.26 -4.49
C ALA A 37 -14.34 -2.20 -4.47
N LEU A 38 -14.67 -1.66 -5.64
CA LEU A 38 -15.63 -0.58 -5.81
C LEU A 38 -16.79 -1.03 -6.69
N SER A 39 -17.99 -0.57 -6.37
CA SER A 39 -19.21 -0.87 -7.11
C SER A 39 -19.95 0.42 -7.45
N PRO A 40 -20.52 0.58 -8.66
CA PRO A 40 -21.30 1.76 -8.99
C PRO A 40 -22.55 1.86 -8.09
N SER A 41 -22.88 3.08 -7.71
CA SER A 41 -24.08 3.34 -6.91
C SER A 41 -25.34 3.01 -7.73
N PRO A 42 -26.31 2.27 -7.16
CA PRO A 42 -27.57 1.99 -7.83
C PRO A 42 -28.38 3.27 -7.96
N THR A 43 -29.09 3.41 -9.08
CA THR A 43 -30.02 4.51 -9.34
C THR A 43 -31.36 3.95 -9.80
N PRO A 44 -32.46 4.72 -9.76
CA PRO A 44 -33.75 4.25 -10.28
C PRO A 44 -33.69 3.80 -11.75
N ALA A 45 -32.84 4.46 -12.56
CA ALA A 45 -32.64 4.10 -13.97
C ALA A 45 -31.70 2.88 -14.16
N PHE A 46 -30.80 2.63 -13.20
CA PHE A 46 -29.83 1.55 -13.22
C PHE A 46 -29.79 0.86 -11.85
N PRO A 47 -30.68 -0.12 -11.57
CA PRO A 47 -30.85 -0.71 -10.24
C PRO A 47 -29.61 -1.47 -9.75
N ASN A 48 -28.75 -1.92 -10.68
CA ASN A 48 -27.48 -2.57 -10.36
C ASN A 48 -26.27 -1.62 -10.43
N GLY A 49 -26.51 -0.33 -10.66
CA GLY A 49 -25.46 0.64 -11.00
C GLY A 49 -24.94 0.45 -12.43
N SER A 50 -24.20 1.44 -12.93
CA SER A 50 -23.61 1.42 -14.26
C SER A 50 -22.08 1.55 -14.18
N LEU A 51 -21.37 0.66 -14.88
CA LEU A 51 -19.91 0.75 -15.03
C LEU A 51 -19.47 1.98 -15.82
N SER A 52 -20.40 2.63 -16.53
CA SER A 52 -20.15 3.89 -17.25
C SER A 52 -20.20 5.11 -16.32
N SER A 53 -20.71 4.97 -15.09
CA SER A 53 -20.73 6.06 -14.11
C SER A 53 -19.31 6.43 -13.66
N PRO A 54 -19.04 7.70 -13.36
CA PRO A 54 -17.71 8.11 -12.90
C PRO A 54 -17.37 7.43 -11.57
N VAL A 55 -16.11 7.01 -11.39
CA VAL A 55 -15.65 6.28 -10.20
C VAL A 55 -15.88 7.08 -8.92
N SER A 56 -15.85 8.41 -8.97
CA SER A 56 -16.22 9.29 -7.84
C SER A 56 -17.60 8.99 -7.25
N ASP A 57 -18.50 8.42 -8.04
CA ASP A 57 -19.84 8.06 -7.60
C ASP A 57 -19.97 6.64 -7.05
N TRP A 58 -18.91 5.84 -7.15
CA TRP A 58 -18.91 4.45 -6.74
C TRP A 58 -18.72 4.34 -5.23
N VAL A 59 -19.14 3.20 -4.68
CA VAL A 59 -19.03 2.89 -3.25
C VAL A 59 -18.00 1.79 -3.05
N MET A 60 -17.24 1.91 -1.96
CA MET A 60 -16.32 0.86 -1.54
C MET A 60 -17.07 -0.27 -0.87
N VAL A 61 -16.84 -1.48 -1.39
CA VAL A 61 -17.45 -2.72 -0.91
C VAL A 61 -16.42 -3.70 -0.34
N GLY A 62 -15.12 -3.40 -0.49
CA GLY A 62 -14.04 -4.18 0.09
C GLY A 62 -12.68 -3.50 -0.01
N ARG A 63 -11.73 -3.98 0.79
CA ARG A 63 -10.34 -3.52 0.84
C ARG A 63 -9.42 -4.73 0.93
N PHE A 64 -8.40 -4.76 0.08
CA PHE A 64 -7.51 -5.89 -0.11
C PHE A 64 -6.03 -5.45 -0.11
N PRO A 65 -5.11 -6.33 0.30
CA PRO A 65 -3.69 -5.97 0.41
C PRO A 65 -2.99 -5.80 -0.95
N ASN A 66 -3.51 -6.40 -2.02
CA ASN A 66 -2.97 -6.33 -3.38
C ASN A 66 -4.05 -6.70 -4.41
N ILE A 67 -3.71 -6.62 -5.70
CA ILE A 67 -4.65 -6.85 -6.81
C ILE A 67 -5.08 -8.31 -6.88
N ASP A 68 -4.16 -9.26 -6.72
CA ASP A 68 -4.47 -10.70 -6.76
C ASP A 68 -5.48 -11.09 -5.68
N ALA A 69 -5.31 -10.58 -4.46
CA ALA A 69 -6.23 -10.83 -3.36
C ALA A 69 -7.63 -10.24 -3.65
N CYS A 70 -7.70 -9.09 -4.31
CA CYS A 70 -8.96 -8.48 -4.73
C CYS A 70 -9.64 -9.29 -5.83
N GLU A 71 -8.92 -9.66 -6.88
CA GLU A 71 -9.45 -10.41 -8.02
C GLU A 71 -9.94 -11.81 -7.60
N ASN A 72 -9.19 -12.50 -6.73
CA ASN A 72 -9.61 -13.79 -6.18
C ASN A 72 -10.87 -13.70 -5.31
N ALA A 73 -11.08 -12.56 -4.63
CA ALA A 73 -12.27 -12.32 -3.81
C ALA A 73 -13.46 -11.78 -4.63
N LEU A 74 -13.21 -11.26 -5.84
CA LEU A 74 -14.17 -10.55 -6.68
C LEU A 74 -15.46 -11.35 -6.93
N PRO A 75 -15.44 -12.67 -7.25
CA PRO A 75 -16.67 -13.43 -7.44
C PRO A 75 -17.54 -13.49 -6.18
N ARG A 76 -16.91 -13.60 -5.00
CA ARG A 76 -17.62 -13.63 -3.71
C ARG A 76 -18.21 -12.26 -3.38
N VAL A 77 -17.44 -11.20 -3.59
CA VAL A 77 -17.90 -9.82 -3.35
C VAL A 77 -19.05 -9.48 -4.28
N GLN A 78 -18.93 -9.77 -5.59
CA GLN A 78 -19.99 -9.55 -6.58
C GLN A 78 -21.28 -10.31 -6.23
N ASN A 79 -21.17 -11.56 -5.78
CA ASN A 79 -22.33 -12.33 -5.33
C ASN A 79 -23.01 -11.68 -4.11
N LYS A 80 -22.22 -11.20 -3.13
CA LYS A 80 -22.72 -10.53 -1.92
C LYS A 80 -23.45 -9.22 -2.26
N VAL A 81 -22.89 -8.39 -3.15
CA VAL A 81 -23.48 -7.08 -3.48
C VAL A 81 -24.49 -7.13 -4.64
N GLN A 82 -24.53 -8.24 -5.38
CA GLN A 82 -25.37 -8.45 -6.58
C GLN A 82 -25.23 -7.35 -7.64
N ARG A 83 -24.03 -6.78 -7.76
CA ARG A 83 -23.70 -5.64 -8.62
C ARG A 83 -22.31 -5.84 -9.23
N PRO A 84 -22.01 -5.18 -10.36
CA PRO A 84 -20.65 -5.16 -10.89
C PRO A 84 -19.70 -4.55 -9.85
N VAL A 85 -18.51 -5.14 -9.75
CA VAL A 85 -17.44 -4.71 -8.84
C VAL A 85 -16.14 -4.68 -9.62
N GLN A 86 -15.33 -3.67 -9.40
CA GLN A 86 -13.99 -3.54 -9.97
C GLN A 86 -12.95 -3.33 -8.88
N CYS A 87 -11.78 -3.95 -9.04
CA CYS A 87 -10.62 -3.72 -8.20
C CYS A 87 -9.86 -2.48 -8.70
N ILE A 88 -9.68 -1.49 -7.84
CA ILE A 88 -8.96 -0.24 -8.15
C ILE A 88 -7.86 -0.02 -7.10
N PRO A 89 -6.58 0.09 -7.50
CA PRO A 89 -5.48 0.43 -6.59
C PRO A 89 -5.68 1.77 -5.90
N SER A 90 -5.25 1.90 -4.64
CA SER A 90 -5.46 3.08 -3.81
C SER A 90 -4.78 4.36 -4.32
N ASP A 91 -3.74 4.19 -5.12
CA ASP A 91 -2.98 5.23 -5.78
C ASP A 91 -3.59 5.69 -7.12
N ASP A 92 -4.68 5.05 -7.58
CA ASP A 92 -5.37 5.44 -8.80
C ASP A 92 -5.89 6.89 -8.70
N PRO A 93 -5.54 7.77 -9.67
CA PRO A 93 -5.91 9.18 -9.63
C PRO A 93 -7.42 9.42 -9.61
N ARG A 94 -8.23 8.48 -10.12
CA ARG A 94 -9.69 8.57 -10.14
C ARG A 94 -10.29 8.50 -8.74
N LEU A 95 -9.56 7.93 -7.77
CA LEU A 95 -10.01 7.82 -6.38
C LEU A 95 -9.78 9.09 -5.57
N LYS A 96 -8.85 9.96 -5.96
CA LYS A 96 -8.53 11.18 -5.19
C LYS A 96 -9.79 12.00 -4.91
N ILE A 97 -10.69 12.10 -5.88
CA ILE A 97 -11.97 12.84 -5.77
C ILE A 97 -12.91 12.21 -4.74
N LEU A 98 -12.89 10.88 -4.60
CA LEU A 98 -13.75 10.11 -3.71
C LEU A 98 -13.43 10.37 -2.23
N TRP A 99 -12.16 10.64 -1.91
CA TRP A 99 -11.69 10.87 -0.54
C TRP A 99 -11.82 12.31 -0.06
N PHE A 100 -11.94 13.28 -0.97
CA PHE A 100 -12.16 14.69 -0.61
C PHE A 100 -13.59 14.99 -0.17
N PHE A 101 -14.55 14.09 -0.44
CA PHE A 101 -15.94 14.24 -0.02
C PHE A 101 -16.35 13.08 0.91
N PRO A 102 -16.22 13.23 2.25
CA PRO A 102 -16.36 12.13 3.22
C PRO A 102 -17.80 11.62 3.44
N HIS A 103 -18.75 11.92 2.56
CA HIS A 103 -20.17 11.68 2.80
C HIS A 103 -20.71 10.33 2.33
N LYS A 104 -19.90 9.42 1.78
CA LYS A 104 -20.38 8.07 1.42
C LYS A 104 -19.95 7.05 2.47
N PRO A 105 -20.86 6.59 3.35
CA PRO A 105 -20.53 5.56 4.32
C PRO A 105 -20.15 4.28 3.61
N MET A 106 -19.10 3.62 4.12
CA MET A 106 -18.82 2.23 3.79
C MET A 106 -20.05 1.41 4.16
N VAL A 107 -20.64 0.70 3.20
CA VAL A 107 -21.77 -0.21 3.48
C VAL A 107 -21.19 -1.42 4.23
N GLY A 108 -21.08 -1.27 5.55
CA GLY A 108 -20.70 -2.34 6.47
C GLY A 108 -21.83 -3.37 6.55
N THR A 109 -21.52 -4.61 6.16
CA THR A 109 -22.29 -5.81 6.48
C THR A 109 -21.34 -6.88 6.94
#